data_AF-A0A2I0A2N5-F1
#
_entry.id   AF-A0A2I0A2N5-F1
#
_cell.length_a   1.000
_cell.length_b   1.000
_cell.length_c   1.000
_cell.angle_alpha   90.00
_cell.angle_beta   90.00
_cell.angle_gamma   90.00
#
_symmetry.space_group_name_H-M   'P 1'
#
loop_
_entity.id
_entity.type
_entity.pdbx_description
1 polymer ?
#
loop_
_entity_poly.entity_id
_entity_poly.type
_entity_poly.pdbx_seq_one_letter_code
_entity_poly.pdbx_strand_id
1 'polypeptide(L)'
;MAAQTIENYRNGAEIIRGDELCRKKTIQLLEELCLPKGLFPMEEMEEFGYNREAGFIWLIQKKKKDHVFKQIKRAVSYASEVTAFVEKYKLKKMTGVKTKELLLWLSVVEVYFENPSSEKLTFKTGTGLSDSFLASAFELN
;
A
#
# COMPACT_ATOMS: atom_id res chain seq x y z
N MET A 1 -22.67 3.97 7.63
CA MET A 1 -21.94 3.93 8.92
C MET A 1 -20.43 3.70 8.78
N ALA A 2 -19.89 3.04 7.75
CA ALA A 2 -18.43 2.88 7.57
C ALA A 2 -17.68 4.15 7.09
N ALA A 3 -18.31 4.99 6.25
CA ALA A 3 -17.68 6.22 5.73
C ALA A 3 -17.39 7.25 6.84
N GLN A 4 -18.28 7.33 7.84
CA GLN A 4 -18.15 8.20 9.01
C GLN A 4 -16.97 7.80 9.92
N THR A 5 -16.38 6.62 9.72
CA THR A 5 -15.22 6.14 10.48
C THR A 5 -13.89 6.51 9.81
N ILE A 6 -13.81 6.56 8.46
CA ILE A 6 -12.56 6.89 7.75
C ILE A 6 -12.22 8.37 7.89
N GLU A 7 -13.21 9.27 7.78
CA GLU A 7 -12.97 10.71 7.94
C GLU A 7 -12.39 11.05 9.32
N ASN A 8 -12.82 10.35 10.38
CA ASN A 8 -12.26 10.55 11.72
C ASN A 8 -10.74 10.28 11.76
N TYR A 9 -10.26 9.28 11.02
CA TYR A 9 -8.83 8.99 10.93
C TYR A 9 -8.06 9.99 10.07
N ARG A 10 -8.73 10.83 9.26
CA ARG A 10 -8.07 11.91 8.50
C ARG A 10 -7.90 13.19 9.30
N ASN A 11 -8.64 13.34 10.41
CA ASN A 11 -8.54 14.53 11.25
C ASN A 11 -7.11 14.66 11.82
N GLY A 12 -6.49 15.84 11.68
CA GLY A 12 -5.13 16.10 12.15
C GLY A 12 -4.01 15.51 11.27
N ALA A 13 -4.34 14.94 10.10
CA ALA A 13 -3.35 14.39 9.19
C ALA A 13 -2.49 15.45 8.49
N GLU A 14 -1.24 15.12 8.20
CA GLU A 14 -0.43 15.83 7.21
C GLU A 14 -0.98 15.48 5.82
N ILE A 15 -1.37 16.48 5.03
CA ILE A 15 -1.86 16.32 3.67
C ILE A 15 -0.89 17.01 2.71
N ILE A 16 -0.46 16.25 1.71
CA ILE A 16 0.56 16.64 0.75
C ILE A 16 -0.02 16.46 -0.64
N ARG A 17 0.20 17.43 -1.51
CA ARG A 17 -0.31 17.42 -2.88
C ARG A 17 0.80 17.64 -3.89
N GLY A 18 0.60 17.11 -5.08
CA GLY A 18 1.55 17.17 -6.20
C GLY A 18 2.40 15.91 -6.31
N ASP A 19 2.52 15.41 -7.54
CA ASP A 19 3.07 14.09 -7.85
C ASP A 19 4.45 13.83 -7.24
N GLU A 20 5.41 14.73 -7.46
CA GLU A 20 6.78 14.59 -6.97
C GLU A 20 6.85 14.53 -5.44
N LEU A 21 6.13 15.41 -4.75
CA LEU A 21 6.16 15.51 -3.30
C LEU A 21 5.43 14.31 -2.65
N CYS A 22 4.30 13.89 -3.22
CA CYS A 22 3.56 12.70 -2.81
C CYS A 22 4.42 11.44 -2.95
N ARG A 23 5.10 11.26 -4.09
CA ARG A 23 6.03 10.14 -4.30
C ARG A 23 7.15 10.15 -3.27
N LYS A 24 7.79 11.30 -3.04
CA LYS A 24 8.86 11.44 -2.06
C LYS A 24 8.41 11.03 -0.66
N LYS A 25 7.24 11.49 -0.23
CA LYS A 25 6.69 11.20 1.11
C LYS A 25 6.23 9.75 1.26
N THR A 26 5.70 9.15 0.21
CA THR A 26 5.37 7.72 0.20
C THR A 26 6.62 6.87 0.35
N ILE A 27 7.72 7.20 -0.34
CA ILE A 27 9.01 6.50 -0.19
C ILE A 27 9.56 6.66 1.23
N GLN A 28 9.54 7.87 1.80
CA GLN A 28 9.98 8.13 3.17
C GLN A 28 9.17 7.32 4.19
N LEU A 29 7.86 7.23 4.01
CA LEU A 29 7.01 6.40 4.86
C LEU A 29 7.39 4.92 4.77
N LEU A 30 7.53 4.37 3.55
CA LEU A 30 7.90 2.97 3.35
C LEU A 30 9.25 2.66 4.02
N GLU A 31 10.21 3.58 3.92
CA GLU A 31 11.51 3.48 4.62
C GLU A 31 11.36 3.50 6.14
N GLU A 32 10.56 4.43 6.70
CA GLU A 32 10.24 4.51 8.14
C GLU A 32 9.63 3.19 8.64
N LEU A 33 8.76 2.57 7.84
CA LEU A 33 8.11 1.31 8.15
C LEU A 33 8.97 0.09 7.83
N CYS A 34 10.18 0.25 7.30
CA CYS A 34 11.05 -0.85 6.85
C CYS A 34 10.36 -1.78 5.83
N LEU A 35 9.62 -1.19 4.89
CA LEU A 35 8.95 -1.84 3.78
C LEU A 35 9.63 -1.48 2.44
N PRO A 36 9.56 -2.34 1.40
CA PRO A 36 10.17 -2.05 0.10
C PRO A 36 9.62 -0.78 -0.55
N LYS A 37 10.52 0.06 -1.08
CA LYS A 37 10.18 1.43 -1.52
C LYS A 37 9.35 1.46 -2.82
N GLY A 38 9.28 0.34 -3.54
CA GLY A 38 8.54 0.16 -4.79
C GLY A 38 7.19 -0.54 -4.62
N LEU A 39 6.64 -0.62 -3.41
CA LEU A 39 5.35 -1.29 -3.16
C LEU A 39 4.16 -0.65 -3.87
N PHE A 40 4.18 0.67 -4.09
CA PHE A 40 3.10 1.40 -4.73
C PHE A 40 3.51 1.90 -6.12
N PRO A 41 2.58 1.98 -7.08
CA PRO A 41 2.83 2.64 -8.35
C PRO A 41 2.90 4.17 -8.14
N MET A 42 4.11 4.72 -8.20
CA MET A 42 4.38 6.13 -7.89
C MET A 42 4.26 7.07 -9.11
N GLU A 43 3.11 7.10 -9.78
CA GLU A 43 2.87 7.99 -10.92
C GLU A 43 1.46 8.59 -10.87
N GLU A 44 1.33 9.83 -11.35
CA GLU A 44 0.06 10.57 -11.39
C GLU A 44 -0.60 10.68 -10.00
N MET A 45 0.22 10.84 -8.95
CA MET A 45 -0.24 11.05 -7.58
C MET A 45 -0.76 12.46 -7.37
N GLU A 46 -1.93 12.58 -6.75
CA GLU A 46 -2.59 13.85 -6.48
C GLU A 46 -2.47 14.22 -5.00
N GLU A 47 -2.61 13.24 -4.11
CA GLU A 47 -2.59 13.47 -2.67
C GLU A 47 -1.93 12.30 -1.92
N PHE A 48 -1.12 12.64 -0.92
CA PHE A 48 -0.64 11.75 0.12
C PHE A 48 -1.11 12.29 1.46
N GLY A 49 -1.84 11.49 2.22
CA GLY A 49 -2.27 11.82 3.57
C GLY A 49 -1.71 10.86 4.60
N TYR A 50 -1.24 11.38 5.72
CA TYR A 50 -0.77 10.58 6.84
C TYR A 50 -1.19 11.19 8.18
N ASN A 51 -2.07 10.48 8.89
CA ASN A 51 -2.31 10.70 10.31
C ASN A 51 -1.37 9.80 11.12
N ARG A 52 -0.31 10.40 11.69
CA ARG A 52 0.67 9.69 12.52
C ARG A 52 0.09 9.18 13.83
N GLU A 53 -0.82 9.92 14.45
CA GLU A 53 -1.45 9.52 15.72
C GLU A 53 -2.35 8.30 15.54
N ALA A 54 -3.14 8.28 14.46
CA ALA A 54 -4.00 7.14 14.12
C ALA A 54 -3.26 5.98 13.42
N GLY A 55 -2.03 6.22 12.94
CA GLY A 55 -1.31 5.30 12.06
C GLY A 55 -2.09 5.02 10.77
N PHE A 56 -2.73 6.03 10.18
CA PHE A 56 -3.60 5.88 9.01
C PHE A 56 -3.11 6.70 7.83
N ILE A 57 -3.07 6.08 6.64
CA ILE A 57 -2.64 6.71 5.40
C ILE A 57 -3.69 6.60 4.30
N TRP A 58 -3.62 7.53 3.36
CA TRP A 58 -4.27 7.40 2.07
C TRP A 58 -3.41 7.97 0.94
N LEU A 59 -3.52 7.34 -0.22
CA LEU A 59 -2.87 7.73 -1.47
C LEU A 59 -3.97 7.96 -2.49
N ILE A 60 -3.99 9.13 -3.12
CA ILE A 60 -4.89 9.45 -4.23
C ILE A 60 -4.06 9.58 -5.51
N GLN A 61 -4.51 8.89 -6.54
CA GLN A 61 -3.96 8.92 -7.89
C GLN A 61 -5.07 9.26 -8.89
N LYS A 62 -4.72 9.96 -9.95
CA LYS A 62 -5.67 10.52 -10.94
C LYS A 62 -6.63 9.48 -11.52
N LYS A 63 -6.16 8.24 -11.71
CA LYS A 63 -6.95 7.12 -12.23
C LYS A 63 -6.46 5.80 -11.67
N LYS A 64 -7.34 4.79 -11.65
CA LYS A 64 -6.97 3.40 -11.40
C LYS A 64 -5.76 2.99 -12.26
N LYS A 65 -4.81 2.27 -11.67
CA LYS A 65 -3.62 1.78 -12.36
C LYS A 65 -3.40 0.29 -12.14
N ASP A 66 -3.20 -0.43 -13.23
CA ASP A 66 -2.75 -1.82 -13.20
C ASP A 66 -1.22 -1.85 -13.31
N HIS A 67 -0.58 -2.72 -12.54
CA HIS A 67 0.87 -2.90 -12.47
C HIS A 67 1.21 -4.39 -12.51
N VAL A 68 2.38 -4.72 -13.06
CA VAL A 68 2.91 -6.09 -13.03
C VAL A 68 4.28 -6.07 -12.36
N PHE A 69 4.38 -6.68 -11.19
CA PHE A 69 5.67 -6.93 -10.55
C PHE A 69 6.40 -8.02 -11.32
N LYS A 70 7.29 -7.61 -12.23
CA LYS A 70 7.93 -8.49 -13.23
C LYS A 70 8.69 -9.65 -12.59
N GLN A 71 9.37 -9.41 -11.46
CA GLN A 71 10.17 -10.43 -10.78
C GLN A 71 9.32 -11.61 -10.29
N ILE A 72 8.08 -11.36 -9.87
CA ILE A 72 7.15 -12.39 -9.37
C ILE A 72 6.01 -12.70 -10.33
N LYS A 73 5.99 -12.05 -11.50
CA LYS A 73 4.96 -12.18 -12.55
C LYS A 73 3.52 -12.00 -12.03
N ARG A 74 3.33 -11.15 -11.01
CA ARG A 74 2.00 -10.86 -10.43
C ARG A 74 1.44 -9.56 -10.97
N ALA A 75 0.20 -9.63 -11.45
CA ALA A 75 -0.60 -8.48 -11.83
C ALA A 75 -1.37 -7.97 -10.60
N VAL A 76 -1.28 -6.66 -10.38
CA VAL A 76 -1.87 -5.96 -9.24
C VAL A 76 -2.60 -4.73 -9.77
N SER A 77 -3.74 -4.41 -9.18
CA SER A 77 -4.60 -3.29 -9.54
C SER A 77 -4.72 -2.36 -8.35
N TYR A 78 -4.40 -1.09 -8.56
CA TYR A 78 -4.54 -0.01 -7.58
C TYR A 78 -5.69 0.89 -8.01
N ALA A 79 -6.67 1.10 -7.13
CA ALA A 79 -7.78 2.03 -7.34
C ALA A 79 -7.28 3.49 -7.28
N SER A 80 -8.13 4.44 -7.66
CA SER A 80 -7.79 5.87 -7.54
C SER A 80 -7.52 6.31 -6.11
N GLU A 81 -8.04 5.59 -5.13
CA GLU A 81 -7.75 5.79 -3.72
C GLU A 81 -7.34 4.47 -3.07
N VAL A 82 -6.20 4.50 -2.39
CA VAL A 82 -5.66 3.39 -1.58
C VAL A 82 -5.56 3.88 -0.14
N THR A 83 -6.05 3.10 0.81
CA THR A 83 -5.94 3.42 2.25
C THR A 83 -5.37 2.26 3.02
N ALA A 84 -4.71 2.53 4.14
CA ALA A 84 -4.19 1.50 5.03
C ALA A 84 -3.96 2.05 6.43
N PHE A 85 -3.96 1.17 7.42
CA PHE A 85 -3.27 1.43 8.68
C PHE A 85 -1.85 0.90 8.60
N VAL A 86 -0.91 1.63 9.21
CA VAL A 86 0.52 1.38 9.10
C VAL A 86 1.13 1.08 10.45
N GLU A 87 2.02 0.12 10.48
CA GLU A 87 2.87 -0.26 11.61
C GLU A 87 4.24 -0.63 11.05
N LYS A 88 5.27 -0.63 11.90
CA LYS A 88 6.60 -1.09 11.47
C LYS A 88 6.49 -2.50 10.89
N TYR A 89 7.03 -2.69 9.69
CA TYR A 89 7.00 -3.93 8.90
C TYR A 89 5.61 -4.37 8.40
N LYS A 90 4.56 -3.55 8.52
CA LYS A 90 3.18 -4.00 8.26
C LYS A 90 2.23 -2.90 7.78
N LEU A 91 1.43 -3.25 6.79
CA LEU A 91 0.22 -2.55 6.35
C LEU A 91 -0.98 -3.44 6.67
N LYS A 92 -2.05 -2.88 7.24
CA LYS A 92 -3.26 -3.62 7.62
C LYS A 92 -4.54 -2.88 7.23
N LYS A 93 -5.63 -3.65 7.10
CA LYS A 93 -6.95 -3.16 6.64
C LYS A 93 -6.83 -2.34 5.36
N MET A 94 -5.98 -2.79 4.45
CA MET A 94 -5.73 -2.11 3.19
C MET A 94 -7.00 -2.12 2.33
N THR A 95 -7.23 -1.03 1.60
CA THR A 95 -8.29 -0.91 0.59
C THR A 95 -7.72 -0.38 -0.72
N GLY A 96 -8.42 -0.61 -1.82
CA GLY A 96 -8.01 -0.11 -3.14
C GLY A 96 -6.93 -0.94 -3.83
N VAL A 97 -6.42 -2.00 -3.22
CA VAL A 97 -5.42 -2.89 -3.85
C VAL A 97 -6.03 -4.26 -4.12
N LYS A 98 -5.87 -4.76 -5.34
CA LYS A 98 -6.27 -6.11 -5.74
C LYS A 98 -5.13 -6.85 -6.41
N THR A 99 -4.96 -8.12 -6.12
CA THR A 99 -4.05 -9.03 -6.82
C THR A 99 -4.83 -9.97 -7.72
N LYS A 100 -4.25 -10.33 -8.87
CA LYS A 100 -4.82 -11.35 -9.75
C LYS A 100 -4.30 -12.73 -9.35
N GLU A 101 -5.20 -13.56 -8.85
CA GLU A 101 -4.92 -14.94 -8.49
C GLU A 101 -5.80 -15.86 -9.34
N LEU A 102 -5.14 -16.75 -10.12
CA LEU A 102 -5.77 -17.51 -11.20
C LEU A 102 -6.54 -16.57 -12.15
N LEU A 103 -7.88 -16.66 -12.17
CA LEU A 103 -8.77 -15.86 -13.01
C LEU A 103 -9.55 -14.79 -12.21
N LEU A 104 -9.31 -14.65 -10.91
CA LEU A 104 -10.06 -13.76 -10.02
C LEU A 104 -9.19 -12.61 -9.50
N TRP A 105 -9.83 -11.46 -9.30
CA TRP A 105 -9.22 -10.31 -8.63
C TRP A 105 -9.61 -10.33 -7.15
N LEU A 106 -8.62 -10.53 -6.28
CA LEU A 106 -8.81 -10.61 -4.84
C LEU A 106 -8.27 -9.35 -4.17
N SER A 107 -9.02 -8.80 -3.21
CA SER A 107 -8.59 -7.62 -2.45
C SER A 107 -7.47 -8.00 -1.49
N VAL A 108 -6.37 -7.26 -1.55
CA VAL A 108 -5.28 -7.36 -0.58
C VAL A 108 -5.65 -6.52 0.64
N VAL A 109 -5.60 -7.12 1.83
CA VAL A 109 -6.02 -6.50 3.09
C VAL A 109 -4.87 -6.33 4.09
N GLU A 110 -3.80 -7.12 3.96
CA GLU A 110 -2.58 -6.97 4.75
C GLU A 110 -1.33 -7.22 3.90
N VAL A 111 -0.26 -6.51 4.21
CA VAL A 111 1.09 -6.73 3.68
C VAL A 111 2.06 -6.66 4.85
N TYR A 112 2.87 -7.68 5.07
CA TYR A 112 3.71 -7.73 6.27
C TYR A 112 4.93 -8.64 6.14
N PHE A 113 5.95 -8.38 6.96
CA PHE A 113 6.98 -9.35 7.28
C PHE A 113 6.56 -10.18 8.49
N GLU A 114 6.76 -11.49 8.46
CA GLU A 114 6.44 -12.40 9.58
C GLU A 114 7.24 -12.03 10.84
N ASN A 115 8.49 -11.61 10.65
CA ASN A 115 9.37 -11.12 11.70
C ASN A 115 10.40 -10.13 11.11
N PRO A 116 11.11 -9.34 11.93
CA PRO A 116 12.06 -8.33 11.46
C PRO A 116 13.25 -8.86 10.64
N SER A 117 13.56 -10.16 10.74
CA SER A 117 14.66 -10.81 10.01
C SER A 117 14.18 -11.50 8.72
N SER A 118 12.88 -11.45 8.42
CA SER A 118 12.32 -12.09 7.23
C SER A 118 12.75 -11.35 5.96
N GLU A 119 13.26 -12.10 4.99
CA GLU A 119 13.54 -11.60 3.63
C GLU A 119 12.28 -11.60 2.76
N LYS A 120 11.21 -12.26 3.22
CA LYS A 120 9.97 -12.41 2.49
C LYS A 120 8.88 -11.49 3.02
N LEU A 121 8.22 -10.82 2.09
CA LEU A 121 7.04 -10.01 2.30
C LEU A 121 5.79 -10.83 1.94
N THR A 122 4.85 -10.92 2.88
CA THR A 122 3.59 -11.66 2.74
C THR A 122 2.46 -10.73 2.39
N PHE A 123 1.64 -11.12 1.41
CA PHE A 123 0.43 -10.43 0.98
C PHE A 123 -0.76 -11.30 1.31
N LYS A 124 -1.70 -10.80 2.11
CA LYS A 124 -2.90 -11.53 2.51
C LYS A 124 -4.14 -10.89 1.93
N THR A 125 -5.03 -11.72 1.42
CA THR A 125 -6.28 -11.31 0.79
C THR A 125 -7.45 -11.39 1.75
N GLY A 126 -8.55 -10.69 1.42
CA GLY A 126 -9.79 -10.71 2.20
C GLY A 126 -10.46 -12.10 2.29
N THR A 127 -10.07 -13.06 1.45
CA THR A 127 -10.55 -14.46 1.51
C THR A 127 -9.72 -15.33 2.44
N GLY A 128 -8.62 -14.81 3.00
CA GLY A 128 -7.69 -15.55 3.84
C GLY A 128 -6.53 -16.21 3.09
N LEU A 129 -6.50 -16.16 1.75
CA LEU A 129 -5.35 -16.61 0.97
C LEU A 129 -4.16 -15.67 1.16
N SER A 130 -2.95 -16.22 1.20
CA SER A 130 -1.72 -15.45 1.33
C SER A 130 -0.58 -16.03 0.50
N ASP A 131 0.17 -15.15 -0.14
CA ASP A 131 1.42 -15.47 -0.85
C ASP A 131 2.58 -14.68 -0.25
N SER A 132 3.78 -15.26 -0.22
CA SER A 132 5.01 -14.59 0.25
C SER A 132 6.08 -14.59 -0.83
N PHE A 133 6.72 -13.44 -1.03
CA PHE A 133 7.76 -13.25 -2.05
C PHE A 133 8.98 -12.54 -1.45
N LEU A 134 10.14 -12.65 -2.10
CA LEU A 134 11.31 -11.87 -1.68
C LEU A 134 11.01 -10.37 -1.73
N ALA A 135 11.34 -9.65 -0.66
CA ALA A 135 11.09 -8.22 -0.53
C ALA A 135 11.77 -7.39 -1.63
N SER A 136 12.94 -7.84 -2.09
CA SER A 136 13.69 -7.24 -3.21
C SER A 136 12.89 -7.19 -4.53
N ALA A 137 11.85 -8.02 -4.68
CA ALA A 137 10.96 -7.97 -5.84
C ALA A 137 10.08 -6.72 -5.91
N PHE A 138 9.99 -5.97 -4.81
CA PHE A 138 9.15 -4.77 -4.65
C PHE A 138 9.99 -3.53 -4.37
N GLU A 139 11.30 -3.57 -4.58
CA GLU A 139 12.15 -2.39 -4.50
C GLU A 139 12.01 -1.53 -5.75
N LEU A 140 12.41 -0.25 -5.63
CA LEU A 140 12.54 0.63 -6.79
C LEU A 140 13.67 0.09 -7.68
N ASN A 141 13.34 -0.24 -8.94
CA ASN A 141 14.32 -0.60 -9.96
C ASN A 141 14.74 0.64 -10.76
#